data_AF-A0A5B2TFC5-F1
#
_entry.id   AF-A0A5B2TFC5-F1
#
_cell.length_a   1.000
_cell.length_b   1.000
_cell.length_c   1.000
_cell.angle_alpha   90.00
_cell.angle_beta   90.00
_cell.angle_gamma   90.00
#
_symmetry.space_group_name_H-M   'P 1'
#
loop_
_entity.id
_entity.type
_entity.pdbx_description
1 polymer ?
#
loop_
_entity_poly.entity_id
_entity_poly.type
_entity_poly.pdbx_seq_one_letter_code
_entity_poly.pdbx_strand_id
1 'polypeptide(L)'
;MKHWSSRPPLQQRRAGWPMPQFDVFANPGRQRDTISFVVSLQNTRFEREPARLVAALISRRAIAVEEHSLAPRFIVQGQAVVLDLFDLATVPAARPGPVVASLADDNSLAVLGRAPDEFLS
;
A
#
# COMPACT_ATOMS: atom_id res chain seq x y z
N MET A 1 15.62 -18.15 18.44
CA MET A 1 15.38 -17.24 17.28
C MET A 1 13.89 -16.94 17.15
N LYS A 2 13.37 -15.91 17.85
CA LYS A 2 12.05 -15.28 17.56
C LYS A 2 12.07 -13.84 18.08
N HIS A 3 12.76 -12.94 17.38
CA HIS A 3 12.60 -11.49 17.56
C HIS A 3 11.78 -10.96 16.38
N TRP A 4 10.49 -11.26 16.36
CA TRP A 4 9.56 -10.60 15.44
C TRP A 4 9.19 -9.27 16.10
N SER A 5 9.69 -8.18 15.53
CA SER A 5 9.40 -6.83 16.01
C SER A 5 7.88 -6.61 16.01
N SER A 6 7.30 -6.36 17.17
CA SER A 6 5.93 -5.88 17.30
C SER A 6 5.84 -4.58 16.50
N ARG A 7 5.14 -4.59 15.36
CA ARG A 7 4.97 -3.37 14.55
C ARG A 7 4.37 -2.29 15.45
N PRO A 8 5.03 -1.13 15.65
CA PRO A 8 4.48 -0.11 16.54
C PRO A 8 3.19 0.45 15.95
N PRO A 9 2.28 0.97 16.79
CA PRO A 9 1.07 1.64 16.34
C PRO A 9 1.38 2.75 15.33
N LEU A 10 0.47 2.98 14.37
CA LEU A 10 0.63 4.00 13.32
C LEU A 10 1.03 5.38 13.87
N GLN A 11 0.47 5.74 15.03
CA GLN A 11 0.71 7.00 15.75
C GLN A 11 2.17 7.18 16.20
N GLN A 12 2.94 6.10 16.30
CA GLN A 12 4.34 6.10 16.72
C GLN A 12 5.32 6.02 15.54
N ARG A 13 4.83 5.92 14.30
CA ARG A 13 5.67 5.83 13.09
C ARG A 13 6.02 7.23 12.61
N ARG A 14 7.30 7.58 12.65
CA ARG A 14 7.84 8.88 12.22
C ARG A 14 8.38 8.82 10.79
N ALA A 15 8.66 9.98 10.18
CA ALA A 15 9.44 10.07 8.95
C ALA A 15 10.78 9.32 9.14
N GLY A 16 11.11 8.42 8.22
CA GLY A 16 12.28 7.53 8.33
C GLY A 16 12.01 6.17 8.98
N TRP A 17 10.77 5.88 9.39
CA TRP A 17 10.35 4.51 9.72
C TRP A 17 10.51 3.61 8.48
N PRO A 18 11.05 2.38 8.59
CA PRO A 18 11.11 1.47 7.45
C PRO A 18 9.71 1.25 6.92
N MET A 19 9.48 1.44 5.62
CA MET A 19 8.18 1.19 4.99
C MET A 19 7.86 -0.31 5.07
N PRO A 20 7.05 -0.75 6.05
CA PRO A 20 6.73 -2.15 6.22
C PRO A 20 5.78 -2.59 5.11
N GLN A 21 5.84 -3.87 4.77
CA GLN A 21 4.90 -4.44 3.82
C GLN A 21 3.45 -4.19 4.27
N PHE A 22 2.65 -3.72 3.31
CA PHE A 22 1.23 -3.37 3.40
C PHE A 22 0.88 -2.09 4.17
N ASP A 23 1.88 -1.27 4.53
CA ASP A 23 1.58 0.10 4.97
C ASP A 23 1.10 0.97 3.82
N VAL A 24 0.16 1.86 4.14
CA VAL A 24 -0.44 2.80 3.20
C VAL A 24 0.03 4.20 3.52
N PHE A 25 0.49 4.89 2.48
CA PHE A 25 1.04 6.23 2.56
C PHE A 25 0.18 7.18 1.73
N ALA A 26 -0.03 8.40 2.24
CA ALA A 26 -0.63 9.45 1.42
C ALA A 26 0.26 9.73 0.20
N ASN A 27 -0.34 9.87 -0.98
CA ASN A 27 0.41 10.19 -2.19
C ASN A 27 0.79 11.69 -2.19
N PRO A 28 2.09 12.06 -2.10
CA PRO A 28 2.51 13.46 -2.18
C PRO A 28 2.59 13.97 -3.62
N GLY A 29 2.35 13.10 -4.61
CA GLY A 29 2.50 13.40 -6.03
C GLY A 29 1.42 14.32 -6.60
N ARG A 30 1.63 14.74 -7.86
CA ARG A 30 0.73 15.64 -8.59
C ARG A 30 -0.66 15.02 -8.84
N GLN A 31 -0.75 13.70 -8.87
CA GLN A 31 -1.99 12.96 -9.14
C GLN A 31 -2.78 12.59 -7.86
N ARG A 32 -2.49 13.21 -6.72
CA ARG A 32 -3.10 12.87 -5.42
C ARG A 32 -4.64 12.87 -5.38
N ASP A 33 -5.28 13.63 -6.27
CA ASP A 33 -6.74 13.69 -6.34
C ASP A 33 -7.33 12.41 -6.97
N THR A 34 -6.58 11.75 -7.85
CA THR A 34 -6.92 10.47 -8.49
C THR A 34 -6.31 9.30 -7.71
N ILE A 35 -5.00 9.31 -7.52
CA ILE A 35 -4.23 8.33 -6.76
C ILE A 35 -4.05 8.88 -5.34
N SER A 36 -5.01 8.65 -4.46
CA SER A 36 -5.01 9.25 -3.13
C SER A 36 -3.95 8.66 -2.20
N PHE A 37 -3.65 7.36 -2.37
CA PHE A 37 -2.69 6.67 -1.54
C PHE A 37 -1.82 5.73 -2.37
N VAL A 38 -0.74 5.25 -1.75
CA VAL A 38 0.08 4.15 -2.27
C VAL A 38 0.27 3.13 -1.17
N VAL A 39 0.25 1.84 -1.52
CA VAL A 39 0.51 0.75 -0.58
C VAL A 39 1.86 0.11 -0.87
N SER A 40 2.66 -0.16 0.16
CA SER A 40 3.91 -0.89 -0.01
C SER A 40 3.64 -2.38 -0.18
N LEU A 41 4.13 -2.97 -1.28
CA LEU A 41 4.02 -4.41 -1.53
C LEU A 41 5.31 -5.18 -1.23
N GLN A 42 6.42 -4.45 -1.09
CA GLN A 42 7.74 -5.02 -0.89
C GLN A 42 7.85 -5.81 0.41
N ASN A 43 8.35 -7.04 0.31
CA ASN A 43 8.63 -7.88 1.48
C ASN A 43 9.62 -7.17 2.41
N THR A 44 9.36 -7.25 3.72
CA THR A 44 10.16 -6.59 4.76
C THR A 44 11.63 -7.00 4.76
N ARG A 45 11.97 -8.18 4.23
CA ARG A 45 13.36 -8.62 4.01
C ARG A 45 14.17 -7.64 3.15
N PHE A 46 13.51 -6.88 2.28
CA PHE A 46 14.13 -5.89 1.39
C PHE A 46 13.97 -4.45 1.90
N GLU A 47 13.66 -4.23 3.18
CA GLU A 47 13.52 -2.88 3.78
C GLU A 47 14.82 -2.05 3.73
N ARG A 48 15.97 -2.65 3.43
CA ARG A 48 17.24 -1.92 3.30
C ARG A 48 17.47 -1.33 1.92
N GLU A 49 16.67 -1.71 0.92
CA GLU A 49 16.82 -1.17 -0.43
C GLU A 49 16.55 0.34 -0.44
N PRO A 50 17.17 1.12 -1.36
CA PRO A 50 16.92 2.57 -1.45
C PRO A 50 15.55 2.90 -2.05
N ALA A 51 14.90 1.92 -2.69
CA ALA A 51 13.61 2.07 -3.33
C ALA A 51 12.61 1.02 -2.85
N ARG A 52 11.33 1.25 -3.13
CA ARG A 52 10.19 0.50 -2.63
C ARG A 52 9.21 0.22 -3.74
N LEU A 53 8.87 -1.06 -3.92
CA LEU A 53 7.75 -1.47 -4.73
C LEU A 53 6.44 -1.07 -4.04
N VAL A 54 5.65 -0.27 -4.74
CA VAL A 54 4.33 0.19 -4.32
C VAL A 54 3.31 -0.03 -5.43
N ALA A 55 2.04 -0.12 -5.04
CA ALA A 55 0.90 -0.05 -5.94
C ALA A 55 0.07 1.19 -5.64
N ALA A 56 -0.57 1.74 -6.68
CA ALA A 56 -1.50 2.84 -6.55
C ALA A 56 -2.81 2.40 -5.85
N LEU A 57 -3.32 3.26 -4.96
CA LEU A 57 -4.66 3.16 -4.41
C LEU A 57 -5.48 4.34 -4.94
N ILE A 58 -6.35 4.04 -5.89
CA ILE A 58 -7.09 5.02 -6.66
C ILE A 58 -8.44 5.29 -6.00
N SER A 59 -8.82 6.56 -5.95
CA SER A 59 -10.15 6.96 -5.49
C SER A 59 -11.24 6.34 -6.35
N ARG A 60 -12.22 5.66 -5.74
CA ARG A 60 -13.40 5.16 -6.45
C ARG A 60 -14.20 6.25 -7.16
N ARG A 61 -14.06 7.50 -6.73
CA ARG A 61 -14.72 8.63 -7.40
C ARG A 61 -14.03 9.01 -8.71
N ALA A 62 -12.77 8.63 -8.87
CA ALA A 62 -11.95 9.01 -10.02
C ALA A 62 -11.97 7.96 -11.15
N ILE A 63 -12.39 6.71 -10.88
CA ILE A 63 -12.53 5.68 -11.91
C ILE A 63 -13.84 4.91 -11.75
N ALA A 64 -14.55 4.72 -12.85
CA ALA A 64 -15.62 3.73 -12.98
C ALA A 64 -15.03 2.33 -13.20
N VAL A 65 -14.43 1.74 -12.16
CA VAL A 65 -13.94 0.34 -12.22
C VAL A 65 -15.07 -0.60 -11.84
N GLU A 66 -15.46 -1.48 -12.76
CA GLU A 66 -16.31 -2.62 -12.43
C GLU A 66 -15.63 -3.53 -11.40
N GLU A 67 -16.41 -4.16 -10.53
CA GLU A 67 -15.88 -5.04 -9.50
C GLU A 67 -15.24 -6.28 -10.13
N HIS A 68 -13.91 -6.42 -10.01
CA HIS A 68 -13.17 -7.59 -10.47
C HIS A 68 -12.15 -8.03 -9.41
N SER A 69 -11.82 -9.32 -9.38
CA SER A 69 -10.80 -9.92 -8.49
C SER A 69 -9.44 -9.21 -8.49
N LEU A 70 -9.05 -8.61 -9.61
CA LEU A 70 -7.78 -7.88 -9.78
C LEU A 70 -7.84 -6.42 -9.30
N ALA A 71 -9.01 -5.94 -8.90
CA ALA A 71 -9.25 -4.57 -8.45
C ALA A 71 -9.79 -4.56 -7.00
N PRO A 72 -9.04 -5.10 -6.02
CA PRO A 72 -9.54 -5.20 -4.66
C PRO A 72 -9.76 -3.83 -4.04
N ARG A 73 -10.80 -3.75 -3.19
CA ARG A 73 -11.30 -2.51 -2.62
C ARG A 73 -10.97 -2.41 -1.14
N PHE A 74 -10.62 -1.21 -0.71
CA PHE A 74 -10.29 -0.92 0.68
C PHE A 74 -10.96 0.37 1.13
N ILE A 75 -11.15 0.49 2.45
CA ILE A 75 -11.46 1.77 3.09
C ILE A 75 -10.19 2.26 3.78
N VAL A 76 -9.65 3.39 3.31
CA VAL A 76 -8.46 4.03 3.87
C VAL A 76 -8.84 5.44 4.29
N GLN A 77 -8.66 5.79 5.57
CA GLN A 77 -9.05 7.11 6.10
C GLN A 77 -10.50 7.49 5.77
N GLY A 78 -11.42 6.52 5.81
CA GLY A 78 -12.84 6.70 5.46
C GLY A 78 -13.13 6.84 3.95
N GLN A 79 -12.11 6.80 3.09
CA GLN A 79 -12.25 6.86 1.65
C GLN A 79 -12.23 5.47 1.02
N ALA A 80 -13.20 5.18 0.14
CA ALA A 80 -13.20 3.97 -0.66
C ALA A 80 -12.20 4.08 -1.82
N VAL A 81 -11.25 3.15 -1.86
CA VAL A 81 -10.18 3.10 -2.85
C VAL A 81 -10.06 1.71 -3.47
N VAL A 82 -9.49 1.67 -4.66
CA VAL A 82 -9.21 0.46 -5.44
C VAL A 82 -7.70 0.31 -5.57
N LEU A 83 -7.18 -0.89 -5.33
CA LEU A 83 -5.80 -1.23 -5.67
C LEU A 83 -5.69 -1.41 -7.17
N ASP A 84 -4.77 -0.66 -7.79
CA ASP A 84 -4.45 -0.84 -9.19
C ASP A 84 -3.14 -1.63 -9.31
N LEU A 85 -3.26 -2.92 -9.63
CA LEU A 85 -2.12 -3.81 -9.87
C LEU A 85 -1.44 -3.58 -11.22
N PHE A 86 -2.07 -2.82 -12.13
CA PHE A 86 -1.45 -2.43 -13.39
C PHE A 86 -0.60 -1.16 -13.25
N ASP A 87 -0.77 -0.41 -12.16
CA ASP A 87 0.04 0.76 -11.79
C ASP A 87 0.98 0.44 -10.61
N LEU A 88 1.98 -0.40 -10.90
CA LEU A 88 3.08 -0.68 -9.99
C LEU A 88 4.23 0.29 -10.25
N ALA A 89 4.80 0.82 -9.17
CA ALA A 89 5.93 1.74 -9.24
C ALA A 89 7.00 1.38 -8.23
N THR A 90 8.25 1.66 -8.60
CA THR A 90 9.37 1.69 -7.65
C THR A 90 9.62 3.14 -7.24
N VAL A 91 9.38 3.48 -5.98
CA VAL A 91 9.55 4.85 -5.45
C VAL A 91 10.74 4.92 -4.48
N PRO A 92 11.49 6.04 -4.42
CA PRO A 92 12.52 6.20 -3.39
C PRO A 92 11.92 6.08 -1.99
N ALA A 93 12.56 5.32 -1.10
CA ALA A 93 12.06 5.08 0.26
C ALA A 93 11.93 6.37 1.09
N ALA A 94 12.64 7.43 0.72
CA ALA A 94 12.58 8.76 1.34
C ALA A 94 11.42 9.65 0.84
N ARG A 95 10.67 9.24 -0.18
CA ARG A 95 9.60 10.04 -0.83
C ARG A 95 8.13 9.69 -0.52
N PRO A 96 7.75 8.64 0.23
CA PRO A 96 6.35 8.47 0.58
C PRO A 96 5.87 9.64 1.44
N GLY A 97 4.60 9.99 1.30
CA GLY A 97 3.94 10.88 2.25
C GLY A 97 3.79 10.21 3.64
N PRO A 98 3.06 10.83 4.58
CA PRO A 98 2.82 10.23 5.88
C PRO A 98 2.14 8.85 5.77
N VAL A 99 2.49 7.93 6.67
CA VAL A 99 1.75 6.67 6.86
C VAL A 99 0.36 7.02 7.38
N VAL A 100 -0.69 6.52 6.73
CA VAL A 100 -2.09 6.83 7.08
C VAL A 100 -2.90 5.60 7.49
N ALA A 101 -2.48 4.40 7.09
CA ALA A 101 -3.12 3.14 7.43
C ALA A 101 -2.14 1.96 7.26
N SER A 102 -2.58 0.78 7.67
CA SER A 102 -1.90 -0.49 7.37
C SER A 102 -2.95 -1.50 6.95
N LEU A 103 -2.73 -2.19 5.84
CA LEU A 103 -3.58 -3.26 5.31
C LEU A 103 -3.04 -4.64 5.70
N ALA A 104 -2.38 -4.71 6.86
CA ALA A 104 -1.77 -5.93 7.38
C ALA A 104 -2.70 -6.71 8.33
N ASP A 105 -4.00 -6.38 8.34
CA ASP A 105 -5.02 -7.19 9.01
C ASP A 105 -5.39 -8.43 8.18
N ASP A 106 -5.89 -9.47 8.84
CA ASP A 106 -6.12 -10.79 8.22
C ASP A 106 -7.03 -10.72 6.98
N ASN A 107 -8.05 -9.85 6.99
CA ASN A 107 -8.99 -9.71 5.88
C ASN A 107 -8.31 -9.05 4.67
N SER A 108 -7.61 -7.95 4.90
CA SER A 108 -6.85 -7.27 3.84
C SER A 108 -5.74 -8.17 3.27
N LEU A 109 -5.04 -8.93 4.11
CA LEU A 109 -3.98 -9.85 3.69
C LEU A 109 -4.49 -10.96 2.77
N ALA A 110 -5.66 -11.55 3.06
CA ALA A 110 -6.23 -12.58 2.20
C ALA A 110 -6.46 -12.07 0.76
N VAL A 111 -6.94 -10.83 0.65
CA VAL A 111 -7.20 -10.17 -0.64
C VAL A 111 -5.89 -9.73 -1.32
N LEU A 112 -4.98 -9.13 -0.57
CA LEU A 112 -3.67 -8.67 -1.05
C LEU A 112 -2.71 -9.80 -1.43
N GLY A 113 -2.90 -11.01 -0.90
CA GLY A 113 -2.19 -12.20 -1.35
C GLY A 113 -2.73 -12.73 -2.68
N ARG A 114 -4.06 -12.88 -2.77
CA ARG A 114 -4.70 -13.44 -3.97
C ARG A 114 -4.50 -12.59 -5.23
N ALA A 115 -4.71 -11.28 -5.13
CA ALA A 115 -4.78 -10.45 -6.34
C ALA A 115 -3.44 -10.38 -7.11
N PRO A 116 -2.27 -10.20 -6.47
CA PRO A 116 -0.97 -10.31 -7.15
C PRO A 116 -0.68 -11.71 -7.69
N ASP A 117 -1.04 -12.77 -6.96
CA ASP A 117 -0.86 -14.15 -7.43
C ASP A 117 -1.67 -14.40 -8.71
N GLU A 118 -2.92 -13.93 -8.76
CA GLU A 118 -3.79 -14.01 -9.93
C GLU A 118 -3.27 -13.13 -11.09
N PHE A 119 -2.71 -11.96 -10.79
CA PHE A 119 -2.13 -11.07 -11.81
C PHE A 119 -0.88 -11.64 -12.48
N LEU A 120 -0.09 -12.45 -11.77
CA LEU A 120 1.21 -12.97 -12.23
C LEU A 120 1.18 -14.40 -12.80
N SER A 121 0.04 -15.09 -12.71
CA SER A 121 -0.14 -16.48 -13.17
C SER A 121 -0.58 -16.56 -14.63
#